data_AF-A0A5C9BRN4-F1
#
_entry.id   AF-A0A5C9BRN4-F1
#
_cell.length_a   1.000
_cell.length_b   1.000
_cell.length_c   1.000
_cell.angle_alpha   90.00
_cell.angle_beta   90.00
_cell.angle_gamma   90.00
#
_symmetry.space_group_name_H-M   'P 1'
#
loop_
_entity.id
_entity.type
_entity.pdbx_description
1 polymer ?
#
loop_
_entity_poly.entity_id
_entity_poly.type
_entity_poly.pdbx_seq_one_letter_code
_entity_poly.pdbx_strand_id
1 'polypeptide(L)'
;MAVLNRMDWYDLARTTNWTPTYVTENELFPPLMSGDFGLPQDAWEKYDEPYKQTYPEYVKVQRDKDAGAYSVKAALERSRIFENADPGWKSVMKAHYGAIARGEYAAASAEARMMRFSKAPGMRNMSTLGCLDEIRHGQMQLYFPHEHVSKDRQMDWAFK
;
A
#
# COMPACT_ATOMS: atom_id res chain seq x y z
N MET A 1 -1.34 -32.38 -3.37
CA MET A 1 -2.61 -31.91 -3.97
C MET A 1 -2.27 -31.02 -5.15
N ALA A 2 -2.96 -31.17 -6.28
CA ALA A 2 -2.79 -30.25 -7.41
C ALA A 2 -3.32 -28.85 -7.04
N VAL A 3 -2.68 -27.80 -7.54
CA VAL A 3 -3.07 -26.40 -7.33
C VAL A 3 -3.61 -25.86 -8.66
N LEU A 4 -4.73 -25.14 -8.62
CA LEU A 4 -5.33 -24.54 -9.83
C LEU A 4 -4.44 -23.41 -10.37
N ASN A 5 -4.41 -23.25 -11.70
CA ASN A 5 -3.79 -22.06 -12.28
C ASN A 5 -4.59 -20.84 -11.85
N ARG A 6 -3.89 -19.76 -11.47
CA ARG A 6 -4.52 -18.50 -11.04
C ARG A 6 -5.59 -18.03 -12.02
N MET A 7 -5.29 -18.05 -13.32
CA MET A 7 -6.20 -17.52 -14.34
C MET A 7 -7.48 -18.33 -14.49
N ASP A 8 -7.51 -19.59 -14.04
CA ASP A 8 -8.71 -20.44 -14.11
C ASP A 8 -9.77 -20.01 -13.10
N TRP A 9 -9.41 -19.28 -12.04
CA TRP A 9 -10.32 -18.87 -10.96
C TRP A 9 -10.26 -17.38 -10.62
N TYR A 10 -9.34 -16.61 -11.20
CA TYR A 10 -9.09 -15.21 -10.83
C TYR A 10 -10.34 -14.32 -10.96
N ASP A 11 -11.13 -14.50 -12.02
CA ASP A 11 -12.33 -13.68 -12.23
C ASP A 11 -13.39 -13.89 -11.15
N LEU A 12 -13.45 -15.08 -10.53
CA LEU A 12 -14.34 -15.31 -9.39
C LEU A 12 -13.97 -14.42 -8.21
N ALA A 13 -12.68 -14.15 -7.99
CA ALA A 13 -12.22 -13.29 -6.90
C ALA A 13 -12.67 -11.82 -7.05
N ARG A 14 -12.99 -11.39 -8.27
CA ARG A 14 -13.46 -10.03 -8.59
C ARG A 14 -14.88 -9.97 -9.17
N THR A 15 -15.63 -11.07 -9.11
CA THR A 15 -17.07 -11.05 -9.41
C THR A 15 -17.83 -10.77 -8.11
N THR A 16 -17.70 -9.53 -7.63
CA THR A 16 -18.18 -9.13 -6.28
C THR A 16 -19.19 -7.99 -6.29
N ASN A 17 -19.62 -7.53 -7.46
CA ASN A 17 -20.73 -6.58 -7.58
C ASN A 17 -22.07 -7.29 -7.39
N TRP A 18 -23.05 -6.56 -6.85
CA TRP A 18 -24.45 -6.98 -6.77
C TRP A 18 -25.36 -5.76 -6.87
N THR A 19 -26.63 -5.98 -7.22
CA THR A 19 -27.66 -4.93 -7.20
C THR A 19 -28.23 -4.82 -5.78
N PRO A 20 -28.04 -3.69 -5.08
CA PRO A 20 -28.55 -3.51 -3.72
C PRO A 20 -30.09 -3.38 -3.73
N THR A 21 -30.75 -3.97 -2.72
CA THR A 21 -32.23 -3.96 -2.61
C THR A 21 -32.74 -3.24 -1.36
N TYR A 22 -31.93 -3.15 -0.29
CA TYR A 22 -32.32 -2.51 0.97
C TYR A 22 -31.83 -1.06 1.10
N VAL A 23 -30.92 -0.64 0.22
CA VAL A 23 -30.42 0.72 0.07
C VAL A 23 -30.29 1.01 -1.41
N THR A 24 -30.36 2.28 -1.79
CA THR A 24 -30.10 2.72 -3.16
C THR A 24 -28.61 2.60 -3.50
N GLU A 25 -28.30 2.54 -4.80
CA GLU A 25 -26.91 2.51 -5.26
C GLU A 25 -26.10 3.75 -4.81
N ASN A 26 -26.73 4.93 -4.79
CA ASN A 26 -26.09 6.18 -4.35
C ASN A 26 -25.87 6.23 -2.83
N GLU A 27 -26.68 5.54 -2.03
CA GLU A 27 -26.41 5.37 -0.60
C GLU A 27 -25.22 4.41 -0.38
N LEU A 28 -25.11 3.34 -1.19
CA LEU A 28 -24.02 2.38 -1.10
C LEU A 28 -22.68 2.93 -1.64
N PHE A 29 -22.74 3.72 -2.72
CA PHE A 29 -21.65 4.38 -3.42
C PHE A 29 -21.94 5.89 -3.60
N PRO A 30 -21.76 6.70 -2.54
CA PRO A 30 -22.03 8.13 -2.61
C PRO A 30 -21.17 8.83 -3.68
N PRO A 31 -21.73 9.68 -4.56
CA PRO A 31 -20.97 10.30 -5.66
C PRO A 31 -19.72 11.07 -5.21
N LEU A 32 -19.78 11.75 -4.06
CA LEU A 32 -18.63 12.47 -3.48
C LEU A 32 -17.46 11.54 -3.12
N MET A 33 -17.74 10.27 -2.81
CA MET A 33 -16.75 9.29 -2.36
C MET A 33 -16.33 8.35 -3.49
N SER A 34 -17.27 8.00 -4.37
CA SER A 34 -17.09 7.04 -5.47
C SER A 34 -16.58 7.70 -6.76
N GLY A 35 -16.96 8.96 -7.02
CA GLY A 35 -16.64 9.64 -8.27
C GLY A 35 -17.10 8.85 -9.50
N ASP A 36 -18.35 8.38 -9.51
CA ASP A 36 -18.85 7.47 -10.56
C ASP A 36 -19.19 8.15 -11.89
N PHE A 37 -19.25 9.49 -11.92
CA PHE A 37 -19.57 10.32 -13.09
C PHE A 37 -20.89 9.92 -13.79
N GLY A 38 -21.83 9.30 -13.06
CA GLY A 38 -23.09 8.80 -13.62
C GLY A 38 -22.96 7.58 -14.53
N LEU A 39 -21.80 6.90 -14.55
CA LEU A 39 -21.63 5.65 -15.28
C LEU A 39 -22.37 4.49 -14.59
N PRO A 40 -23.08 3.63 -15.34
CA PRO A 40 -23.74 2.47 -14.79
C PRO A 40 -22.75 1.41 -14.30
N GLN A 41 -23.19 0.53 -13.39
CA GLN A 41 -22.34 -0.47 -12.73
C GLN A 41 -21.65 -1.43 -13.72
N ASP A 42 -22.33 -1.83 -14.80
CA ASP A 42 -21.81 -2.73 -15.84
C ASP A 42 -20.65 -2.11 -16.66
N ALA A 43 -20.58 -0.78 -16.74
CA ALA A 43 -19.44 -0.09 -17.34
C ALA A 43 -18.18 -0.24 -16.47
N TRP A 44 -18.33 -0.21 -15.14
CA TRP A 44 -17.22 -0.38 -14.19
C TRP A 44 -16.73 -1.82 -14.10
N GLU A 45 -17.57 -2.80 -14.40
CA GLU A 45 -17.21 -4.23 -14.44
C GLU A 45 -16.25 -4.56 -15.59
N LYS A 46 -16.11 -3.66 -16.57
CA LYS A 46 -15.13 -3.78 -17.67
C LYS A 46 -13.70 -3.40 -17.26
N TYR A 47 -13.51 -2.87 -16.06
CA TYR A 47 -12.17 -2.59 -15.53
C TYR A 47 -11.37 -3.88 -15.38
N ASP A 48 -10.19 -3.95 -16.00
CA ASP A 48 -9.29 -5.10 -15.94
C ASP A 48 -7.87 -4.64 -15.57
N GLU A 49 -7.44 -4.93 -14.35
CA GLU A 49 -6.08 -4.66 -13.93
C GLU A 49 -5.08 -5.54 -14.73
N PRO A 50 -4.04 -4.94 -15.33
CA PRO A 50 -3.10 -5.68 -16.16
C PRO A 50 -2.14 -6.56 -15.34
N TYR A 51 -1.86 -6.16 -14.09
CA TYR A 51 -0.97 -6.89 -13.18
C TYR A 51 -1.77 -7.56 -12.08
N LYS A 52 -2.13 -8.82 -12.32
CA LYS A 52 -2.99 -9.61 -11.42
C LYS A 52 -2.18 -10.22 -10.29
N GLN A 53 -2.71 -10.16 -9.07
CA GLN A 53 -2.10 -10.74 -7.88
C GLN A 53 -3.16 -11.26 -6.91
N THR A 54 -2.87 -12.36 -6.24
CA THR A 54 -3.77 -12.97 -5.25
C THR A 54 -3.17 -12.93 -3.85
N TYR A 55 -4.04 -13.04 -2.84
CA TYR A 55 -3.63 -12.94 -1.45
C TYR A 55 -2.49 -13.91 -1.05
N PRO A 56 -2.52 -15.22 -1.38
CA PRO A 56 -1.43 -16.13 -1.01
C PRO A 56 -0.09 -15.75 -1.66
N GLU A 57 -0.10 -15.25 -2.89
CA GLU A 57 1.09 -14.76 -3.59
C GLU A 57 1.62 -13.49 -2.92
N TYR A 58 0.71 -12.56 -2.60
CA TYR A 58 1.03 -11.31 -1.93
C TYR A 58 1.75 -11.55 -0.60
N VAL A 59 1.13 -12.27 0.33
CA VAL A 59 1.73 -12.47 1.67
C VAL A 59 3.05 -13.24 1.61
N LYS A 60 3.21 -14.16 0.66
CA LYS A 60 4.47 -14.88 0.45
C LYS A 60 5.57 -13.95 -0.03
N VAL A 61 5.31 -13.19 -1.09
CA VAL A 61 6.30 -12.27 -1.68
C VAL A 61 6.65 -11.15 -0.71
N GLN A 62 5.66 -10.55 -0.05
CA GLN A 62 5.91 -9.44 0.89
C GLN A 62 6.67 -9.90 2.13
N ARG A 63 6.42 -11.13 2.62
CA ARG A 63 7.24 -11.74 3.67
C ARG A 63 8.71 -11.82 3.26
N ASP A 64 9.00 -12.31 2.06
CA ASP A 64 10.38 -12.49 1.60
C ASP A 64 11.08 -11.13 1.38
N LYS A 65 10.34 -10.12 0.88
CA LYS A 65 10.85 -8.75 0.76
C LYS A 65 11.27 -8.17 2.11
N ASP A 66 10.43 -8.30 3.14
CA ASP A 66 10.76 -7.76 4.47
C ASP A 66 11.84 -8.58 5.16
N ALA A 67 11.84 -9.91 5.02
CA ALA A 67 12.94 -10.73 5.51
C ALA A 67 14.30 -10.25 4.96
N GLY A 68 14.36 -9.92 3.66
CA GLY A 68 15.56 -9.34 3.05
C GLY A 68 15.90 -7.94 3.59
N ALA A 69 14.96 -7.00 3.51
CA ALA A 69 15.21 -5.60 3.88
C ALA A 69 15.68 -5.44 5.33
N TYR A 70 14.99 -6.09 6.27
CA TYR A 70 15.31 -5.98 7.69
C TYR A 70 16.58 -6.78 8.06
N SER A 71 16.88 -7.90 7.38
CA SER A 71 18.14 -8.62 7.58
C SER A 71 19.36 -7.81 7.11
N VAL A 72 19.25 -7.11 5.97
CA VAL A 72 20.31 -6.22 5.47
C VAL A 72 20.54 -5.07 6.44
N LYS A 73 19.47 -4.42 6.93
CA LYS A 73 19.58 -3.38 7.95
C LYS A 73 20.34 -3.90 9.17
N ALA A 74 19.89 -5.02 9.75
CA ALA A 74 20.50 -5.62 10.95
C ALA A 74 21.99 -5.95 10.75
N ALA A 75 22.35 -6.53 9.60
CA ALA A 75 23.73 -6.87 9.28
C ALA A 75 24.65 -5.63 9.17
N LEU A 76 24.10 -4.48 8.80
CA LEU A 76 24.83 -3.24 8.59
C LEU A 76 24.77 -2.26 9.78
N GLU A 77 24.09 -2.56 10.88
CA GLU A 77 23.92 -1.61 12.01
C GLU A 77 25.26 -1.13 12.60
N ARG A 78 26.31 -1.95 12.55
CA ARG A 78 27.66 -1.62 13.06
C ARG A 78 28.59 -0.99 12.02
N SER A 79 28.10 -0.73 10.81
CA SER A 79 28.89 -0.17 9.71
C SER A 79 29.30 1.29 9.92
N ARG A 80 28.62 2.00 10.83
CA ARG A 80 28.78 3.45 11.05
C ARG A 80 28.49 4.30 9.79
N ILE A 81 27.64 3.81 8.89
CA ILE A 81 27.29 4.52 7.64
C ILE A 81 26.75 5.92 7.93
N PHE A 82 25.85 6.08 8.91
CA PHE A 82 25.26 7.39 9.22
C PHE A 82 26.31 8.39 9.75
N GLU A 83 27.23 7.94 10.58
CA GLU A 83 28.30 8.76 11.15
C GLU A 83 29.32 9.17 10.07
N ASN A 84 29.70 8.23 9.22
CA ASN A 84 30.74 8.40 8.21
C ASN A 84 30.23 8.98 6.87
N ALA A 85 28.92 9.04 6.67
CA ALA A 85 28.34 9.62 5.46
C ALA A 85 28.66 11.10 5.31
N ASP A 86 28.72 11.55 4.05
CA ASP A 86 28.80 12.97 3.72
C ASP A 86 27.61 13.75 4.35
N PRO A 87 27.83 14.97 4.89
CA PRO A 87 26.75 15.78 5.46
C PRO A 87 25.56 16.02 4.52
N GLY A 88 25.81 16.13 3.22
CA GLY A 88 24.78 16.23 2.19
C GLY A 88 23.90 14.97 2.15
N TRP A 89 24.49 13.78 2.23
CA TRP A 89 23.73 12.53 2.27
C TRP A 89 22.87 12.41 3.53
N LYS A 90 23.39 12.86 4.69
CA LYS A 90 22.59 12.92 5.93
C LYS A 90 21.39 13.84 5.77
N SER A 91 21.58 14.98 5.12
CA SER A 91 20.49 15.93 4.83
C SER A 91 19.44 15.34 3.90
N VAL A 92 19.85 14.59 2.87
CA VAL A 92 18.92 13.87 1.97
C VAL A 92 18.10 12.84 2.75
N MET A 93 18.72 12.03 3.61
CA MET A 93 17.99 11.04 4.43
C MET A 93 16.96 11.72 5.34
N LYS A 94 17.34 12.82 6.01
CA LYS A 94 16.42 13.59 6.87
C LYS A 94 15.24 14.15 6.08
N ALA A 95 15.51 14.78 4.94
CA ALA A 95 14.48 15.36 4.09
C ALA A 95 13.53 14.29 3.54
N HIS A 96 14.07 13.16 3.08
CA HIS A 96 13.30 12.02 2.59
C HIS A 96 12.35 11.48 3.68
N TYR A 97 12.90 11.04 4.82
CA TYR A 97 12.06 10.44 5.86
C TYR A 97 11.06 11.44 6.46
N GLY A 98 11.46 12.71 6.61
CA GLY A 98 10.57 13.76 7.10
C GLY A 98 9.41 14.10 6.16
N ALA A 99 9.64 14.07 4.85
CA ALA A 99 8.60 14.38 3.87
C ALA A 99 7.72 13.16 3.54
N ILE A 100 8.26 11.95 3.59
CA ILE A 100 7.64 10.78 2.94
C ILE A 100 6.97 9.82 3.93
N ALA A 101 7.57 9.52 5.09
CA ALA A 101 7.16 8.37 5.91
C ALA A 101 5.67 8.40 6.31
N ARG A 102 5.17 9.56 6.77
CA ARG A 102 3.73 9.74 7.08
C ARG A 102 2.87 9.95 5.84
N GLY A 103 3.46 10.45 4.75
CA GLY A 103 2.81 10.56 3.46
C GLY A 103 2.37 9.19 2.93
N GLU A 104 3.24 8.18 3.01
CA GLU A 104 2.86 6.81 2.64
C GLU A 104 1.76 6.26 3.54
N TYR A 105 1.89 6.41 4.86
CA TYR A 105 0.83 5.91 5.75
C TYR A 105 -0.52 6.61 5.48
N ALA A 106 -0.50 7.88 5.09
CA ALA A 106 -1.69 8.59 4.63
C ALA A 106 -2.20 8.06 3.28
N ALA A 107 -1.31 7.64 2.37
CA ALA A 107 -1.68 7.01 1.10
C ALA A 107 -2.46 5.70 1.31
N ALA A 108 -2.23 4.95 2.40
CA ALA A 108 -3.06 3.80 2.76
C ALA A 108 -4.55 4.19 2.93
N SER A 109 -4.83 5.41 3.40
CA SER A 109 -6.21 5.92 3.49
C SER A 109 -6.78 6.31 2.12
N ALA A 110 -5.94 6.75 1.19
CA ALA A 110 -6.34 7.00 -0.20
C ALA A 110 -6.68 5.67 -0.92
N GLU A 111 -5.85 4.65 -0.74
CA GLU A 111 -6.15 3.28 -1.21
C GLU A 111 -7.43 2.75 -0.57
N ALA A 112 -7.62 2.97 0.74
CA ALA A 112 -8.84 2.57 1.43
C ALA A 112 -10.12 3.25 0.89
N ARG A 113 -10.02 4.46 0.36
CA ARG A 113 -11.13 5.11 -0.36
C ARG A 113 -11.53 4.29 -1.58
N MET A 114 -10.57 3.91 -2.42
CA MET A 114 -10.84 3.13 -3.63
C MET A 114 -11.30 1.71 -3.29
N MET A 115 -10.69 1.08 -2.28
CA MET A 115 -11.09 -0.22 -1.72
C MET A 115 -12.58 -0.25 -1.35
N ARG A 116 -13.09 0.82 -0.73
CA ARG A 116 -14.50 0.88 -0.31
C ARG A 116 -15.45 1.40 -1.38
N PHE A 117 -15.06 2.44 -2.11
CA PHE A 117 -16.00 3.24 -2.88
C PHE A 117 -15.86 3.11 -4.40
N SER A 118 -14.85 2.41 -4.91
CA SER A 118 -14.83 2.12 -6.35
C SER A 118 -15.95 1.16 -6.74
N LYS A 119 -16.69 1.48 -7.81
CA LYS A 119 -17.67 0.56 -8.42
C LYS A 119 -17.01 -0.57 -9.21
N ALA A 120 -15.72 -0.43 -9.57
CA ALA A 120 -14.94 -1.47 -10.25
C ALA A 120 -14.42 -2.52 -9.24
N PRO A 121 -14.83 -3.79 -9.34
CA PRO A 121 -14.46 -4.80 -8.36
C PRO A 121 -12.96 -5.15 -8.37
N GLY A 122 -12.34 -5.20 -9.56
CA GLY A 122 -10.88 -5.38 -9.69
C GLY A 122 -10.10 -4.27 -9.00
N MET A 123 -10.55 -3.02 -9.14
CA MET A 123 -9.95 -1.87 -8.44
C MET A 123 -10.08 -2.00 -6.93
N ARG A 124 -11.24 -2.42 -6.39
CA ARG A 124 -11.39 -2.63 -4.94
C ARG A 124 -10.42 -3.67 -4.40
N ASN A 125 -10.25 -4.77 -5.11
CA ASN A 125 -9.29 -5.83 -4.75
C ASN A 125 -7.85 -5.32 -4.79
N MET A 126 -7.44 -4.65 -5.87
CA MET A 126 -6.07 -4.13 -5.99
C MET A 126 -5.77 -3.02 -4.99
N SER A 127 -6.75 -2.15 -4.70
CA SER A 127 -6.59 -1.11 -3.68
C SER A 127 -6.50 -1.70 -2.27
N THR A 128 -7.03 -2.91 -2.05
CA THR A 128 -6.81 -3.63 -0.79
C THR A 128 -5.33 -4.01 -0.64
N LEU A 129 -4.70 -4.50 -1.70
CA LEU A 129 -3.26 -4.80 -1.70
C LEU A 129 -2.40 -3.53 -1.66
N GLY A 130 -2.79 -2.49 -2.39
CA GLY A 130 -2.16 -1.17 -2.34
C GLY A 130 -2.20 -0.57 -0.93
N CYS A 131 -3.33 -0.67 -0.23
CA CYS A 131 -3.45 -0.23 1.17
C CYS A 131 -2.43 -0.96 2.08
N LEU A 132 -2.25 -2.27 1.90
CA LEU A 132 -1.24 -3.04 2.64
C LEU A 132 0.20 -2.62 2.28
N ASP A 133 0.45 -2.30 1.00
CA ASP A 133 1.74 -1.78 0.55
C ASP A 133 2.06 -0.44 1.21
N GLU A 134 1.10 0.48 1.29
CA GLU A 134 1.34 1.79 1.89
C GLU A 134 1.48 1.74 3.41
N ILE A 135 0.81 0.79 4.08
CA ILE A 135 1.08 0.48 5.49
C ILE A 135 2.53 0.01 5.65
N ARG A 136 2.99 -0.90 4.78
CA ARG A 136 4.36 -1.41 4.79
C ARG A 136 5.37 -0.28 4.56
N HIS A 137 5.14 0.58 3.57
CA HIS A 137 6.03 1.71 3.25
C HIS A 137 6.11 2.69 4.43
N GLY A 138 4.98 3.06 5.02
CA GLY A 138 4.94 3.95 6.19
C GLY A 138 5.66 3.35 7.40
N GLN A 139 5.37 2.10 7.75
CA GLN A 139 6.02 1.43 8.89
C GLN A 139 7.53 1.27 8.69
N MET A 140 7.96 0.85 7.50
CA MET A 140 9.37 0.69 7.17
C MET A 140 10.12 2.03 7.26
N GLN A 141 9.54 3.09 6.69
CA GLN A 141 10.14 4.43 6.67
C GLN A 141 10.04 5.17 8.01
N LEU A 142 9.38 4.60 9.01
CA LEU A 142 9.49 5.03 10.41
C LEU A 142 10.52 4.16 11.16
N TYR A 143 10.54 2.85 10.94
CA TYR A 143 11.45 1.93 11.63
C TYR A 143 12.92 2.17 11.27
N PHE A 144 13.22 2.40 9.99
CA PHE A 144 14.58 2.59 9.51
C PHE A 144 15.25 3.86 10.07
N PRO A 145 14.65 5.07 10.01
CA PRO A 145 15.28 6.26 10.60
C PRO A 145 15.28 6.28 12.12
N HIS A 146 14.45 5.48 12.79
CA HIS A 146 14.32 5.47 14.25
C HIS A 146 15.66 5.23 14.98
N GLU A 147 16.54 4.38 14.42
CA GLU A 147 17.87 4.11 15.02
C GLU A 147 18.77 5.36 15.11
N HIS A 148 18.49 6.40 14.31
CA HIS A 148 19.29 7.62 14.25
C HIS A 148 18.74 8.76 15.11
N VAL A 149 17.57 8.60 15.74
CA VAL A 149 16.97 9.61 16.63
C VAL A 149 17.87 9.94 17.81
N SER A 150 18.61 8.95 18.33
CA SER A 150 19.60 9.15 19.39
C SER A 150 20.87 9.90 18.94
N LYS A 151 21.10 9.98 17.61
CA LYS A 151 22.30 10.56 17.01
C LYS A 151 22.07 12.00 16.53
N ASP A 152 20.87 12.29 16.04
CA ASP A 152 20.51 13.61 15.52
C ASP A 152 19.00 13.88 15.69
N ARG A 153 18.67 14.96 16.40
CA ARG A 153 17.27 15.34 16.66
C ARG A 153 16.48 15.64 15.39
N GLN A 154 17.13 15.97 14.26
CA GLN A 154 16.43 16.17 12.99
C GLN A 154 15.81 14.87 12.47
N MET A 155 16.25 13.70 12.90
CA MET A 155 15.64 12.43 12.54
C MET A 155 14.25 12.23 13.17
N ASP A 156 13.92 12.96 14.25
CA ASP A 156 12.57 12.99 14.85
C ASP A 156 11.51 13.53 13.88
N TRP A 157 11.92 14.35 12.91
CA TRP A 157 11.03 14.90 11.88
C TRP A 157 10.49 13.83 10.93
N ALA A 158 11.03 12.61 10.93
CA ALA A 158 10.42 11.48 10.24
C ALA A 158 8.99 11.17 10.74
N PHE A 159 8.69 11.52 12.00
CA PHE A 159 7.37 11.31 12.61
C PHE A 159 6.61 12.61 12.93
N LYS A 160 7.34 13.63 13.40
CA LYS A 160 6.80 14.87 13.98
C LYS A 160 5.95 15.68 13.00
#